data_AF-A0A3M1ZKY6-F1
#
_entry.id   AF-A0A3M1ZKY6-F1
#
_cell.length_a   1.000
_cell.length_b   1.000
_cell.length_c   1.000
_cell.angle_alpha   90.00
_cell.angle_beta   90.00
_cell.angle_gamma   90.00
#
_symmetry.space_group_name_H-M   'P 1'
#
loop_
_entity.id
_entity.type
_entity.pdbx_description
1 polymer ?
#
loop_
_entity_poly.entity_id
_entity_poly.type
_entity_poly.pdbx_seq_one_letter_code
_entity_poly.pdbx_strand_id
1 'polypeptide(L)' 'ARAAQAVGSPSGRAYLAGGCLQNAIFLDALCAELAARGLEPRWPRVLPPNDGAISYGQCVAGIGGQSTEDRGQEPR' A
#
# COMPACT_ATOMS: atom_id res chain seq x y z
N ALA A 1 -16.04 1.85 -0.73
CA ALA A 1 -14.70 1.80 -0.12
C ALA A 1 -13.68 1.37 -1.17
N ARG A 2 -12.67 2.19 -1.49
CA ARG A 2 -11.56 1.78 -2.37
C ARG A 2 -10.66 0.84 -1.54
N ALA A 3 -10.93 -0.47 -1.59
CA ALA A 3 -10.22 -1.47 -0.79
C ALA A 3 -8.80 -1.78 -1.31
N ALA A 4 -8.49 -1.39 -2.54
CA ALA A 4 -7.17 -1.51 -3.11
C ALA A 4 -6.98 -0.38 -4.14
N GLN A 5 -5.92 0.42 -3.98
CA GLN A 5 -5.47 1.30 -5.04
C GLN A 5 -4.26 0.62 -5.67
N ALA A 6 -4.46 0.00 -6.83
CA ALA A 6 -3.36 -0.55 -7.62
C ALA A 6 -2.60 0.64 -8.23
N VAL A 7 -1.58 1.12 -7.53
CA VAL A 7 -0.55 1.94 -8.15
C VAL A 7 0.37 0.93 -8.85
N GLY A 8 0.26 0.84 -10.18
CA GLY A 8 1.04 -0.10 -10.98
C GLY A 8 2.53 0.10 -10.71
N SER A 9 3.12 -0.80 -9.92
CA SER A 9 4.57 -0.84 -9.75
C SER A 9 5.15 -1.71 -10.87
N PRO A 10 6.20 -1.28 -11.57
CA PRO A 10 6.88 -2.08 -12.61
C PRO A 10 7.33 -3.47 -12.14
N SER A 11 7.40 -3.66 -10.82
CA SER A 11 7.88 -4.86 -10.15
C SER A 11 6.91 -6.05 -10.11
N GLY A 12 5.66 -5.88 -10.56
CA GLY A 12 4.62 -6.93 -10.46
C GLY A 12 4.11 -7.17 -9.02
N ARG A 13 4.50 -6.34 -8.05
CA ARG A 13 4.05 -6.42 -6.65
C ARG A 13 2.75 -5.65 -6.42
N ALA A 14 1.85 -6.24 -5.64
CA ALA A 14 0.62 -5.61 -5.19
C ALA A 14 0.61 -5.45 -3.67
N TYR A 15 0.69 -4.22 -3.16
CA TYR A 15 0.68 -3.95 -1.72
C TYR A 15 -0.76 -3.70 -1.25
N LEU A 16 -1.22 -4.49 -0.28
CA LEU A 16 -2.59 -4.52 0.21
C LEU A 16 -2.67 -3.84 1.59
N ALA A 17 -3.56 -2.86 1.72
CA ALA A 17 -3.91 -2.18 2.97
C ALA A 17 -5.41 -1.85 2.98
N GLY A 18 -5.92 -1.40 4.12
CA GLY A 18 -7.31 -1.07 4.38
C GLY A 18 -7.98 -2.00 5.39
N GLY A 19 -8.96 -1.46 6.13
CA GLY A 19 -9.66 -2.18 7.20
C GLY A 19 -10.35 -3.48 6.79
N CYS A 20 -10.78 -3.60 5.53
CA CYS A 20 -11.41 -4.81 4.99
C CYS A 20 -10.47 -6.02 5.01
N LEU A 21 -9.14 -5.82 4.96
CA LEU A 21 -8.15 -6.90 4.95
C LEU A 21 -7.96 -7.58 6.31
N GLN A 22 -8.63 -7.09 7.36
CA GLN A 22 -8.72 -7.82 8.62
C GLN A 22 -9.65 -9.04 8.52
N ASN A 23 -10.50 -9.12 7.50
CA ASN A 23 -11.25 -10.33 7.20
C ASN A 23 -10.31 -11.32 6.51
N ALA A 24 -9.93 -12.38 7.23
CA ALA A 24 -8.99 -13.40 6.75
C ALA A 24 -9.48 -14.10 5.47
N ILE A 25 -10.78 -14.40 5.38
CA ILE A 25 -11.37 -15.03 4.19
C ILE A 25 -11.23 -14.11 2.96
N PHE A 26 -11.50 -12.81 3.15
CA PHE A 26 -11.35 -11.83 2.07
C PHE A 26 -9.89 -11.65 1.67
N LEU A 27 -8.97 -11.57 2.64
CA LEU A 27 -7.54 -11.45 2.39
C LEU A 27 -7.00 -12.65 1.60
N ASP A 28 -7.33 -13.87 2.01
CA ASP A 28 -6.87 -15.09 1.36
C ASP A 28 -7.38 -15.20 -0.09
N ALA A 29 -8.68 -14.92 -0.28
CA ALA A 29 -9.29 -14.93 -1.62
C ALA A 29 -8.66 -13.87 -2.53
N LEU A 30 -8.43 -12.66 -2.02
CA LEU A 30 -7.79 -11.58 -2.78
C LEU A 30 -6.33 -11.92 -3.14
N CYS A 31 -5.58 -12.50 -2.21
CA CYS A 31 -4.20 -12.92 -2.45
C CYS A 31 -4.13 -14.02 -3.52
N ALA A 32 -5.01 -15.02 -3.46
CA ALA A 32 -5.06 -16.08 -4.47
C ALA A 32 -5.39 -15.52 -5.87
N GLU A 33 -6.33 -14.58 -5.94
CA GLU A 33 -6.76 -13.94 -7.18
C GLU A 33 -5.63 -13.12 -7.83
N LEU A 34 -4.92 -12.30 -7.03
CA LEU A 34 -3.79 -11.51 -7.49
C LEU A 34 -2.63 -12.41 -7.95
N ALA A 35 -2.33 -13.48 -7.20
CA ALA A 35 -1.33 -14.45 -7.58
C ALA A 35 -1.65 -15.15 -8.92
N ALA A 36 -2.91 -15.50 -9.15
CA ALA A 36 -3.37 -16.08 -10.42
C ALA A 36 -3.20 -15.12 -11.62
N ARG A 37 -3.17 -13.81 -11.36
CA ARG A 37 -2.87 -12.76 -12.36
C ARG A 37 -1.38 -12.48 -12.54
N GLY A 38 -0.51 -13.26 -11.90
CA GLY A 38 0.94 -13.07 -11.96
C GLY A 38 1.46 -11.93 -11.08
N LEU A 39 0.64 -11.41 -10.16
CA LEU A 39 1.06 -10.40 -9.20
C LEU A 39 1.59 -11.05 -7.92
N GLU A 40 2.49 -10.36 -7.24
CA GLU A 40 3.02 -10.79 -5.94
C GLU A 40 2.33 -9.98 -4.82
N PRO A 41 1.26 -10.50 -4.20
CA PRO A 41 0.54 -9.79 -3.13
C PRO A 41 1.41 -9.69 -1.87
N ARG A 42 1.44 -8.50 -1.27
CA ARG A 42 2.17 -8.18 -0.05
C ARG A 42 1.23 -7.44 0.90
N TRP A 43 1.21 -7.83 2.17
CA TRP A 43 0.43 -7.15 3.21
C TRP A 43 1.22 -7.05 4.52
N PRO A 44 0.89 -6.07 5.39
CA PRO A 44 1.53 -5.92 6.70
C PRO A 44 1.29 -7.12 7.61
N ARG A 45 2.33 -7.57 8.31
CA ARG A 45 2.25 -8.63 9.35
C ARG A 45 2.43 -8.13 10.78
N VAL A 46 3.04 -6.96 10.94
CA VAL A 46 3.41 -6.39 12.25
C VAL A 46 2.43 -5.30 12.67
N LEU A 47 2.08 -4.42 11.73
CA LEU A 47 1.11 -3.35 11.94
C LEU A 47 -0.24 -3.76 11.32
N PRO A 48 -1.37 -3.29 11.87
CA PRO A 48 -2.66 -3.58 11.27
C PRO A 48 -2.73 -2.94 9.87
N PRO A 49 -3.41 -3.57 8.90
CA PRO A 49 -3.62 -2.96 7.58
C PRO A 49 -4.61 -1.78 7.63
N ASN A 50 -5.21 -1.49 8.79
CA ASN A 50 -6.27 -0.49 8.96
C ASN A 50 -5.73 0.88 9.45
N ASP A 51 -6.64 1.76 9.83
CA ASP A 51 -6.34 3.14 10.25
C ASP A 51 -5.38 3.23 11.46
N GLY A 52 -5.28 2.18 12.27
CA GLY A 52 -4.33 2.08 13.38
C GLY A 52 -2.86 2.15 12.95
N ALA A 53 -2.55 1.99 11.66
CA ALA A 53 -1.20 2.14 11.12
C ALA A 53 -1.02 3.37 10.20
N ILE A 54 -2.04 4.20 10.01
CA ILE A 54 -1.95 5.37 9.10
C ILE A 54 -0.87 6.34 9.55
N SER A 55 -0.82 6.70 10.84
CA SER A 55 0.19 7.65 11.35
C SER A 55 1.62 7.14 11.13
N TYR A 56 1.84 5.83 11.28
CA TYR A 56 3.14 5.22 10.96
C TYR A 56 3.48 5.36 9.48
N GLY A 57 2.54 5.03 8.59
CA GLY A 57 2.70 5.18 7.14
C GLY A 57 3.00 6.63 6.73
N GLN A 58 2.33 7.61 7.36
CA GLN A 58 2.57 9.04 7.14
C GLN A 58 3.96 9.47 7.61
N CYS A 59 4.42 9.02 8.77
CA CYS A 59 5.79 9.29 9.24
C CYS A 59 6.83 8.74 8.25
N VAL A 60 6.68 7.48 7.81
CA VAL A 60 7.60 6.87 6.84
C VAL A 60 7.56 7.60 5.49
N ALA A 61 6.38 7.98 5.00
CA ALA A 61 6.26 8.73 3.75
C ALA A 61 6.88 10.14 3.86
N GLY A 62 6.73 10.81 5.02
CA GLY A 62 7.38 12.09 5.29
C GLY A 62 8.91 12.00 5.35
N ILE A 63 9.44 10.87 5.82
CA ILE A 63 10.89 10.60 5.83
C ILE A 63 11.39 10.21 4.44
N GLY A 64 10.62 9.41 3.69
CA GLY A 64 10.97 8.90 2.37
C GLY A 64 10.69 9.84 1.20
N GLY A 65 9.92 10.91 1.42
CA GLY A 65 9.48 11.90 0.42
C GLY A 65 10.56 12.85 -0.11
N GLN A 66 11.83 12.46 -0.05
CA GLN A 66 12.94 13.22 -0.64
C GLN A 66 13.62 12.41 -1.74
N SER A 67 12.88 12.06 -2.78
CA SER A 67 13.47 11.67 -4.07
C SER A 67 12.43 11.77 -5.17
N THR A 68 12.73 12.66 -6.12
CA THR A 68 12.07 12.90 -7.43
C THR A 68 10.95 13.95 -7.37
N GLU A 69 11.26 15.14 -7.89
CA GLU A 69 10.36 16.28 -8.20
C GLU A 69 9.97 17.24 -7.06
N ASP A 70 10.94 18.01 -6.57
CA ASP A 70 10.70 19.43 -6.21
C ASP A 70 11.96 20.31 -6.38
N ARG A 71 12.48 20.38 -7.63
CA ARG A 71 13.36 21.47 -8.07
C ARG A 71 12.53 22.43 -8.93
N GLY A 72 11.67 23.23 -8.31
CA GLY A 72 10.97 24.27 -9.07
C GLY A 72 9.78 24.94 -8.42
N GLN A 73 9.85 25.35 -7.15
CA GLN A 73 8.96 26.39 -6.65
C GLN A 73 9.71 27.35 -5.74
N GLU A 74 10.06 28.52 -6.30
CA GLU A 74 10.53 29.67 -5.52
C GLU A 74 9.40 30.15 -4.58
N PRO A 75 9.69 30.42 -3.30
CA PRO A 75 8.75 31.11 -2.42
C PRO A 75 8.66 32.59 -2.82
N ARG A 76 7.44 33.07 -3.09
CA ARG A 76 7.10 34.50 -3.08
C ARG A 76 6.61 34.91 -1.71
#